data_AF-A0A1Z8MLA2-F1
#
_entry.id   AF-A0A1Z8MLA2-F1
#
_cell.length_a   1.000
_cell.length_b   1.000
_cell.length_c   1.000
_cell.angle_alpha   90.00
_cell.angle_beta   90.00
_cell.angle_gamma   90.00
#
_symmetry.space_group_name_H-M   'P 1'
#
loop_
_entity.id
_entity.type
_entity.pdbx_description
1 polymer ?
#
loop_
_entity_poly.entity_id
_entity_poly.type
_entity_poly.pdbx_seq_one_letter_code
_entity_poly.pdbx_strand_id
1 'polypeptide(L)'
;MMQQALQKWPQVAKKSSPDHYQYTDNWYGSFPENATALNLYVRDLPHQSNQVNTDWNLDHIWLTADEMRELIPENLLTGHIYSFPESLSRRIAKLHLVDIVRGESPRWQNDDLKRVEMKLRVQQVTTDEVDLYLEGLVKNEAAPSYNINPFSKQKVDMPRGIKLELRGYLKYNQSTKKIDRFDVTASGLRWGATTYNARFDDLGPTPIGFAIELADDSQVGRTPPQAISSKYFDSF
;
A
#
# COMPACT_ATOMS: atom_id res chain seq x y z
N MET A 1 2.20 36.46 -8.98
CA MET A 1 1.86 35.35 -9.91
C MET A 1 0.37 34.98 -9.88
N MET A 2 -0.24 34.72 -8.73
CA MET A 2 -1.64 34.24 -8.65
C MET A 2 -2.68 35.27 -9.14
N GLN A 3 -2.50 36.57 -8.82
CA GLN A 3 -3.40 37.63 -9.33
C GLN A 3 -3.34 37.82 -10.85
N GLN A 4 -2.16 37.69 -11.46
CA GLN A 4 -2.02 37.76 -12.93
C GLN A 4 -2.63 36.53 -13.62
N ALA A 5 -2.58 35.36 -12.98
CA ALA A 5 -3.25 34.16 -13.48
C ALA A 5 -4.79 34.32 -13.41
N LEU A 6 -5.31 34.86 -12.30
CA LEU A 6 -6.73 35.16 -12.12
C LEU A 6 -7.27 36.18 -13.13
N GLN A 7 -6.48 37.21 -13.45
CA GLN A 7 -6.85 38.20 -14.48
C GLN A 7 -6.89 37.61 -15.89
N LYS A 8 -6.08 36.58 -16.16
CA LYS A 8 -6.04 35.89 -17.46
C LYS A 8 -7.07 34.75 -17.58
N TRP A 9 -7.59 34.25 -16.46
CA TRP A 9 -8.57 33.17 -16.40
C TRP A 9 -9.82 33.37 -17.28
N PRO A 10 -10.42 34.58 -17.37
CA PRO A 10 -11.57 34.81 -18.23
C PRO A 10 -11.25 34.78 -19.73
N GLN A 11 -9.97 34.93 -20.10
CA GLN A 11 -9.51 34.96 -21.50
C GLN A 11 -9.04 33.59 -22.01
N VAL A 12 -8.94 32.59 -21.12
CA VAL A 12 -8.81 31.21 -21.56
C VAL A 12 -10.16 30.84 -22.15
N ALA A 13 -10.21 30.57 -23.46
CA ALA A 13 -11.41 30.08 -24.12
C ALA A 13 -12.00 28.97 -23.27
N LYS A 14 -13.29 29.07 -22.92
CA LYS A 14 -14.04 27.95 -22.36
C LYS A 14 -13.99 26.84 -23.40
N LYS A 15 -12.95 26.00 -23.35
CA LYS A 15 -13.03 24.68 -23.95
C LYS A 15 -14.24 24.06 -23.29
N SER A 16 -15.27 23.78 -24.08
CA SER A 16 -16.32 22.90 -23.63
C SER A 16 -15.62 21.66 -23.08
N SER A 17 -16.01 21.25 -21.87
CA SER A 17 -15.66 19.89 -21.47
C SER A 17 -16.22 18.99 -22.56
N PRO A 18 -15.43 18.04 -23.09
CA PRO A 18 -15.97 17.11 -24.07
C PRO A 18 -17.23 16.48 -23.48
N ASP A 19 -18.32 16.44 -24.26
CA ASP A 19 -19.62 15.96 -23.76
C ASP A 19 -19.46 14.58 -23.11
N HIS A 20 -18.57 13.76 -23.67
CA HIS A 20 -18.08 12.50 -23.10
C HIS A 20 -16.56 12.43 -23.17
N TYR A 21 -15.92 12.15 -22.04
CA TYR A 21 -14.53 11.69 -22.04
C TYR A 21 -14.51 10.25 -22.54
N GLN A 22 -13.92 10.00 -23.71
CA GLN A 22 -13.67 8.63 -24.17
C GLN A 22 -12.60 8.02 -23.28
N TYR A 23 -13.04 7.24 -22.29
CA TYR A 23 -12.15 6.33 -21.59
C TYR A 23 -11.53 5.39 -22.63
N THR A 24 -10.21 5.46 -22.79
CA THR A 24 -9.49 4.35 -23.37
C THR A 24 -9.48 3.23 -22.33
N ASP A 25 -9.67 1.97 -22.72
CA ASP A 25 -9.67 0.80 -21.84
C ASP A 25 -8.33 0.58 -21.09
N ASN A 26 -7.39 1.52 -21.19
CA ASN A 26 -5.98 1.38 -20.90
C ASN A 26 -5.48 2.15 -19.67
N TRP A 27 -6.33 2.68 -18.80
CA TRP A 27 -5.84 3.44 -17.64
C TRP A 27 -5.55 2.58 -16.39
N TYR A 28 -5.29 1.28 -16.61
CA TYR A 28 -4.86 0.27 -15.62
C TYR A 28 -5.97 -0.32 -14.74
N GLY A 29 -7.06 -0.73 -15.42
CA GLY A 29 -8.05 -1.68 -14.93
C GLY A 29 -9.09 -1.03 -14.05
N SER A 30 -10.34 -1.01 -14.50
CA SER A 30 -11.45 -0.81 -13.57
C SER A 30 -11.29 -1.77 -12.39
N PHE A 31 -11.81 -1.38 -11.22
CA PHE A 31 -11.86 -2.26 -10.06
C PHE A 31 -12.32 -3.67 -10.49
N PRO A 32 -11.51 -4.72 -10.28
CA PRO A 32 -11.82 -6.02 -10.89
C PRO A 32 -13.13 -6.57 -10.36
N GLU A 33 -13.81 -7.36 -11.19
CA GLU A 33 -15.07 -7.98 -10.79
C GLU A 33 -14.85 -8.88 -9.57
N ASN A 34 -15.71 -8.74 -8.55
CA ASN A 34 -15.63 -9.48 -7.29
C ASN A 34 -14.29 -9.31 -6.53
N ALA A 35 -13.51 -8.27 -6.83
CA ALA A 35 -12.33 -7.92 -6.07
C ALA A 35 -12.67 -7.40 -4.66
N THR A 36 -11.66 -7.39 -3.80
CA THR A 36 -11.69 -6.75 -2.49
C THR A 36 -10.73 -5.55 -2.50
N ALA A 37 -11.20 -4.41 -2.00
CA ALA A 37 -10.35 -3.24 -1.78
C ALA A 37 -10.00 -3.11 -0.30
N LEU A 38 -8.76 -2.73 0.00
CA LEU A 38 -8.29 -2.41 1.33
C LEU A 38 -7.79 -0.95 1.36
N ASN A 39 -8.07 -0.25 2.44
CA ASN A 39 -7.41 1.00 2.78
C ASN A 39 -6.04 0.69 3.37
N LEU A 40 -5.00 1.43 2.97
CA LEU A 40 -3.69 1.42 3.59
C LEU A 40 -3.36 2.81 4.09
N TYR A 41 -3.31 2.97 5.41
CA TYR A 41 -2.83 4.16 6.07
C TYR A 41 -1.36 3.97 6.41
N VAL A 42 -0.55 5.01 6.25
CA VAL A 42 0.84 5.03 6.68
C VAL A 42 1.14 6.32 7.44
N ARG A 43 1.92 6.22 8.51
CA ARG A 43 2.31 7.37 9.33
C ARG A 43 3.66 7.19 9.98
N ASP A 44 4.27 8.31 10.34
CA ASP A 44 5.35 8.28 11.32
C ASP A 44 4.79 7.92 12.70
N LEU A 45 5.53 7.08 13.41
CA LEU A 45 5.25 6.78 14.81
C LEU A 45 6.15 7.66 15.70
N PRO A 46 5.72 8.00 16.92
CA PRO A 46 6.49 8.87 17.80
C PRO A 46 7.93 8.39 18.01
N HIS A 47 8.86 9.35 18.03
CA HIS A 47 10.20 9.11 18.56
C HIS A 47 10.16 8.94 20.09
N GLN A 48 11.31 8.65 20.70
CA GLN A 48 11.44 8.70 22.17
C GLN A 48 11.10 10.09 22.75
N SER A 49 11.12 11.16 21.94
CA SER A 49 10.52 12.44 22.32
C SER A 49 8.99 12.36 22.16
N ASN A 50 8.24 12.72 23.20
CA ASN A 50 6.77 12.73 23.22
C ASN A 50 6.11 13.70 22.20
N GLN A 51 6.84 14.19 21.18
CA GLN A 51 6.26 14.96 20.08
C GLN A 51 5.66 13.98 19.07
N VAL A 52 4.33 14.05 18.94
CA VAL A 52 3.59 13.25 17.96
C VAL A 52 3.73 13.90 16.59
N ASN A 53 4.38 13.21 15.65
CA ASN A 53 4.26 13.59 14.24
C ASN A 53 2.83 13.25 13.75
N THR A 54 2.16 14.24 13.19
CA THR A 54 0.81 14.12 12.62
C THR A 54 0.80 13.81 11.14
N ASP A 55 1.96 13.72 10.48
CA ASP A 55 2.05 13.33 9.08
C ASP A 55 1.56 11.89 8.88
N TRP A 56 0.63 11.73 7.94
CA TRP A 56 0.11 10.45 7.50
C TRP A 56 -0.30 10.53 6.03
N ASN A 57 -0.47 9.38 5.40
CA ASN A 57 -0.98 9.27 4.03
C ASN A 57 -1.86 8.03 3.87
N LEU A 58 -2.62 7.98 2.76
CA LEU A 58 -3.53 6.90 2.39
C LEU A 58 -3.17 6.38 0.98
N ASP A 59 -3.17 5.07 0.84
CA ASP A 59 -3.16 4.36 -0.44
C ASP A 59 -4.20 3.22 -0.39
N HIS A 60 -4.35 2.47 -1.47
CA HIS A 60 -5.28 1.34 -1.54
C HIS A 60 -4.55 0.07 -1.97
N ILE A 61 -5.10 -1.09 -1.59
CA ILE A 61 -4.67 -2.40 -2.09
C ILE A 61 -5.88 -3.06 -2.72
N TRP A 62 -5.73 -3.52 -3.97
CA TRP A 62 -6.73 -4.37 -4.59
C TRP A 62 -6.29 -5.83 -4.55
N LEU A 63 -7.22 -6.69 -4.16
CA LEU A 63 -7.10 -8.14 -4.14
C LEU A 63 -8.11 -8.74 -5.13
N THR A 64 -7.66 -9.57 -6.05
CA THR A 64 -8.56 -10.25 -6.98
C THR A 64 -9.35 -11.36 -6.28
N ALA A 65 -10.45 -11.80 -6.89
CA ALA A 65 -11.18 -12.97 -6.41
C ALA A 65 -10.33 -14.25 -6.41
N ASP A 66 -9.35 -14.37 -7.32
CA ASP A 66 -8.41 -15.50 -7.37
C ASP A 66 -7.43 -15.44 -6.19
N GLU A 67 -6.83 -14.28 -5.93
CA GLU A 67 -5.94 -14.07 -4.78
C GLU A 67 -6.67 -14.32 -3.45
N MET A 68 -7.95 -13.93 -3.37
CA MET A 68 -8.79 -14.21 -2.20
C MET A 68 -9.04 -15.71 -2.00
N ARG A 69 -9.20 -16.49 -3.08
CA ARG A 69 -9.34 -17.94 -3.01
C ARG A 69 -8.02 -18.63 -2.64
N GLU A 70 -6.90 -18.14 -3.13
CA GLU A 70 -5.57 -18.63 -2.74
C GLU A 70 -5.25 -18.34 -1.27
N LEU A 71 -5.68 -17.18 -0.77
CA LEU A 71 -5.47 -16.77 0.62
C LEU A 71 -6.22 -17.67 1.63
N ILE A 72 -7.38 -18.18 1.23
CA ILE A 72 -8.29 -18.96 2.09
C ILE A 72 -8.48 -20.37 1.49
N PRO A 73 -7.60 -21.35 1.80
CA PRO A 73 -7.73 -22.70 1.27
C PRO A 73 -8.98 -23.41 1.80
N GLU A 74 -9.50 -24.40 1.07
CA GLU A 74 -10.78 -25.07 1.39
C GLU A 74 -10.74 -25.92 2.69
N ASN A 75 -9.57 -26.40 3.09
CA ASN A 75 -9.42 -27.35 4.21
C ASN A 75 -8.64 -26.71 5.38
N LEU A 76 -9.20 -25.66 5.97
CA LEU A 76 -8.60 -24.97 7.12
C LEU A 76 -8.78 -25.78 8.40
N LEU A 77 -7.69 -25.98 9.12
CA LEU A 77 -7.67 -26.67 10.39
C LEU A 77 -7.26 -25.70 11.50
N THR A 78 -8.09 -25.60 12.52
CA THR A 78 -7.82 -24.74 13.68
C THR A 78 -6.43 -25.05 14.29
N GLY A 79 -5.71 -24.00 14.65
CA GLY A 79 -4.35 -24.06 15.18
C GLY A 79 -3.24 -24.22 14.12
N HIS A 80 -3.59 -24.59 12.88
CA HIS A 80 -2.59 -24.74 11.82
C HIS A 80 -2.12 -23.40 11.29
N ILE A 81 -0.87 -23.40 10.81
CA ILE A 81 -0.22 -22.26 10.18
C ILE A 81 -0.07 -22.58 8.70
N TYR A 82 -0.55 -21.68 7.86
CA TYR A 82 -0.47 -21.76 6.42
C TYR A 82 0.40 -20.61 5.89
N SER A 83 1.15 -20.88 4.82
CA SER A 83 1.89 -19.83 4.12
C SER A 83 0.90 -18.86 3.47
N PHE A 84 1.17 -17.57 3.62
CA PHE A 84 0.47 -16.57 2.83
C PHE A 84 0.90 -16.70 1.35
N PRO A 85 0.01 -16.51 0.35
CA PRO A 85 0.36 -16.68 -1.06
C PRO A 85 1.59 -15.84 -1.44
N GLU A 86 2.61 -16.48 -2.01
CA GLU A 86 3.93 -15.86 -2.24
C GLU A 86 3.81 -14.63 -3.14
N SER A 87 3.14 -14.77 -4.29
CA SER A 87 2.93 -13.68 -5.24
C SER A 87 2.27 -12.46 -4.58
N LEU A 88 1.21 -12.69 -3.79
CA LEU A 88 0.51 -11.61 -3.08
C LEU A 88 1.38 -10.98 -1.99
N SER A 89 2.10 -11.78 -1.21
CA SER A 89 2.99 -11.24 -0.15
C SER A 89 4.09 -10.35 -0.73
N ARG A 90 4.69 -10.77 -1.87
CA ARG A 90 5.70 -9.99 -2.60
C ARG A 90 5.09 -8.74 -3.21
N ARG A 91 3.88 -8.80 -3.76
CA ARG A 91 3.13 -7.63 -4.27
C ARG A 91 2.94 -6.58 -3.20
N ILE A 92 2.43 -6.99 -2.03
CA ILE A 92 2.22 -6.11 -0.88
C ILE A 92 3.53 -5.49 -0.40
N ALA A 93 4.57 -6.32 -0.22
CA ALA A 93 5.87 -5.83 0.22
C ALA A 93 6.50 -4.86 -0.79
N LYS A 94 6.40 -5.13 -2.09
CA LYS A 94 7.05 -4.36 -3.16
C LYS A 94 6.32 -3.05 -3.47
N LEU A 95 5.00 -3.11 -3.53
CA LEU A 95 4.18 -2.00 -4.03
C LEU A 95 3.57 -1.18 -2.92
N HIS A 96 3.24 -1.75 -1.76
CA HIS A 96 2.37 -1.09 -0.77
C HIS A 96 3.08 -0.71 0.52
N LEU A 97 4.05 -1.50 0.96
CA LEU A 97 4.89 -1.18 2.13
C LEU A 97 6.02 -0.21 1.72
N VAL A 98 5.65 1.03 1.45
CA VAL A 98 6.54 2.10 0.98
C VAL A 98 6.35 3.35 1.85
N ASP A 99 7.45 4.02 2.22
CA ASP A 99 7.37 5.30 2.94
C ASP A 99 6.85 6.41 2.02
N ILE A 100 5.54 6.65 2.09
CA ILE A 100 4.83 7.73 1.40
C ILE A 100 4.26 8.78 2.38
N VAL A 101 4.75 8.83 3.63
CA VAL A 101 4.17 9.66 4.70
C VAL A 101 4.19 11.15 4.35
N ARG A 102 5.33 11.67 3.90
CA ARG A 102 5.52 13.11 3.60
C ARG A 102 5.48 13.44 2.10
N GLY A 103 5.63 12.45 1.24
CA GLY A 103 5.77 12.63 -0.20
C GLY A 103 5.93 11.30 -0.91
N GLU A 104 6.41 11.32 -2.15
CA GLU A 104 6.46 10.10 -2.97
C GLU A 104 7.83 9.41 -2.89
N SER A 105 7.76 8.09 -2.76
CA SER A 105 8.90 7.20 -2.83
C SER A 105 8.72 6.24 -4.02
N PRO A 106 9.79 5.93 -4.79
CA PRO A 106 9.68 4.90 -5.82
C PRO A 106 9.27 3.57 -5.18
N ARG A 107 8.56 2.73 -5.95
CA ARG A 107 8.25 1.36 -5.53
C ARG A 107 9.52 0.51 -5.54
N TRP A 108 9.53 -0.56 -4.76
CA TRP A 108 10.69 -1.45 -4.66
C TRP A 108 10.86 -2.24 -5.97
N GLN A 109 12.11 -2.56 -6.32
CA GLN A 109 12.45 -3.54 -7.36
C GLN A 109 12.48 -4.96 -6.76
N ASN A 110 12.43 -5.99 -7.61
CA ASN A 110 12.48 -7.38 -7.12
C ASN A 110 13.72 -7.66 -6.26
N ASP A 111 14.87 -7.10 -6.64
CA ASP A 111 16.12 -7.26 -5.92
C ASP A 111 16.16 -6.46 -4.60
N ASP A 112 15.27 -5.48 -4.42
CA ASP A 112 15.19 -4.71 -3.18
C ASP A 112 14.53 -5.50 -2.04
N LEU A 113 13.75 -6.54 -2.37
CA LEU A 113 13.04 -7.39 -1.40
C LEU A 113 14.04 -8.34 -0.73
N LYS A 114 14.57 -7.93 0.43
CA LYS A 114 15.57 -8.70 1.17
C LYS A 114 14.96 -9.78 2.05
N ARG A 115 13.71 -9.60 2.48
CA ARG A 115 12.94 -10.60 3.23
C ARG A 115 11.45 -10.33 3.06
N VAL A 116 10.69 -11.35 2.70
CA VAL A 116 9.22 -11.32 2.67
C VAL A 116 8.73 -12.67 3.21
N GLU A 117 8.25 -12.66 4.44
CA GLU A 117 7.68 -13.84 5.09
C GLU A 117 6.33 -13.45 5.66
N MET A 118 5.27 -14.12 5.25
CA MET A 118 3.93 -13.91 5.78
C MET A 118 3.25 -15.26 5.97
N LYS A 119 2.54 -15.42 7.07
CA LYS A 119 1.83 -16.65 7.43
C LYS A 119 0.49 -16.32 8.07
N LEU A 120 -0.47 -17.21 7.89
CA LEU A 120 -1.78 -17.16 8.51
C LEU A 120 -1.92 -18.32 9.50
N ARG A 121 -2.27 -18.00 10.73
CA ARG A 121 -2.68 -18.99 11.72
C ARG A 121 -4.19 -19.03 11.80
N VAL A 122 -4.77 -20.22 11.69
CA VAL A 122 -6.19 -20.43 11.88
C VAL A 122 -6.51 -20.40 13.37
N GLN A 123 -7.26 -19.39 13.80
CA GLN A 123 -7.66 -19.23 15.20
C GLN A 123 -8.91 -20.06 15.49
N GLN A 124 -9.88 -20.02 14.57
CA GLN A 124 -11.15 -20.73 14.71
C GLN A 124 -11.77 -20.98 13.34
N VAL A 125 -12.42 -22.13 13.19
CA VAL A 125 -13.26 -22.47 12.03
C VAL A 125 -14.64 -22.86 12.55
N THR A 126 -15.67 -22.20 12.04
CA THR A 126 -17.08 -22.55 12.27
C THR A 126 -17.71 -23.03 10.95
N THR A 127 -19.03 -23.25 10.93
CA THR A 127 -19.75 -23.52 9.67
C THR A 127 -19.82 -22.30 8.76
N ASP A 128 -19.84 -21.11 9.34
CA ASP A 128 -20.12 -19.87 8.60
C ASP A 128 -18.87 -19.01 8.41
N GLU A 129 -17.90 -19.13 9.32
CA GLU A 129 -16.82 -18.15 9.46
C GLU A 129 -15.48 -18.81 9.78
N VAL A 130 -14.41 -18.14 9.37
CA VAL A 130 -13.02 -18.50 9.70
C VAL A 130 -12.33 -17.27 10.27
N ASP A 131 -11.81 -17.40 11.49
CA ASP A 131 -10.95 -16.40 12.11
C ASP A 131 -9.48 -16.76 11.89
N LEU A 132 -8.73 -15.80 11.36
CA LEU A 132 -7.32 -15.97 11.02
C LEU A 132 -6.49 -14.88 11.71
N TYR A 133 -5.25 -15.24 12.04
CA TYR A 133 -4.24 -14.30 12.52
C TYR A 133 -3.06 -14.26 11.58
N LEU A 134 -2.77 -13.08 11.05
CA LEU A 134 -1.63 -12.82 10.19
C LEU A 134 -0.40 -12.48 11.04
N GLU A 135 0.73 -13.09 10.69
CA GLU A 135 2.05 -12.74 11.17
C GLU A 135 2.98 -12.58 9.97
N GLY A 136 3.85 -11.57 9.96
CA GLY A 136 4.80 -11.39 8.88
C GLY A 136 6.02 -10.56 9.21
N LEU A 137 7.05 -10.68 8.37
CA LEU A 137 8.29 -9.95 8.42
C LEU A 137 8.64 -9.48 7.01
N VAL A 138 8.81 -8.17 6.85
CA VAL A 138 9.23 -7.56 5.57
C VAL A 138 10.49 -6.75 5.80
N LYS A 139 11.48 -6.92 4.92
CA LYS A 139 12.67 -6.09 4.85
C LYS A 139 12.95 -5.75 3.39
N ASN A 140 12.93 -4.46 3.07
CA ASN A 140 13.29 -3.96 1.74
C ASN A 140 14.42 -2.94 1.86
N GLU A 141 15.37 -2.99 0.93
CA GLU A 141 16.52 -2.08 0.90
C GLU A 141 16.88 -1.76 -0.55
N ALA A 142 17.07 -0.47 -0.84
CA ALA A 142 17.46 0.00 -2.16
C ALA A 142 18.68 0.92 -2.07
N ALA A 143 19.55 0.83 -3.07
CA ALA A 143 20.61 1.81 -3.31
C ALA A 143 20.00 3.17 -3.71
N PRO A 144 20.75 4.28 -3.58
CA PRO A 144 20.33 5.57 -4.10
C PRO A 144 20.12 5.51 -5.62
N SER A 145 19.10 6.22 -6.10
CA SER A 145 18.84 6.48 -7.52
C SER A 145 19.76 7.55 -8.14
N TYR A 146 20.51 8.29 -7.32
CA TYR A 146 21.35 9.45 -7.66
C TYR A 146 20.62 10.63 -8.31
N ASN A 147 19.29 10.64 -8.23
CA ASN A 147 18.47 11.72 -8.76
C ASN A 147 18.61 13.00 -7.93
N ILE A 148 18.73 14.13 -8.61
CA ILE A 148 18.73 15.46 -8.00
C ILE A 148 17.30 15.99 -8.03
N ASN A 149 16.83 16.53 -6.89
CA ASN A 149 15.49 17.11 -6.86
C ASN A 149 15.44 18.33 -7.80
N PRO A 150 14.56 18.33 -8.83
CA PRO A 150 14.54 19.39 -9.83
C PRO A 150 14.07 20.74 -9.26
N PHE A 151 13.35 20.73 -8.13
CA PHE A 151 12.78 21.90 -7.48
C PHE A 151 13.72 22.52 -6.44
N SER A 152 14.32 21.70 -5.56
CA SER A 152 15.25 22.20 -4.52
C SER A 152 16.71 22.23 -4.96
N LYS A 153 17.06 21.56 -6.06
CA LYS A 153 18.44 21.33 -6.55
C LYS A 153 19.36 20.62 -5.55
N GLN A 154 18.80 20.03 -4.49
CA GLN A 154 19.55 19.27 -3.50
C GLN A 154 19.70 17.80 -3.92
N LYS A 155 20.87 17.22 -3.65
CA LYS A 155 21.09 15.77 -3.72
C LYS A 155 20.68 15.16 -2.38
N VAL A 156 19.40 14.82 -2.27
CA VAL A 156 18.78 14.23 -1.07
C VAL A 156 18.76 12.71 -1.11
N ASP A 157 18.87 12.14 -2.30
CA ASP A 157 18.73 10.71 -2.54
C ASP A 157 19.90 9.91 -1.94
N MET A 158 19.55 8.98 -1.04
CA MET A 158 20.45 8.17 -0.21
C MET A 158 19.97 6.70 -0.25
N PRO A 159 20.82 5.72 0.16
CA PRO A 159 20.32 4.36 0.41
C PRO A 159 19.12 4.41 1.36
N ARG A 160 18.08 3.63 1.05
CA ARG A 160 16.82 3.63 1.80
C ARG A 160 16.38 2.22 2.15
N GLY A 161 15.50 2.11 3.13
CA GLY A 161 14.91 0.83 3.46
C GLY A 161 13.81 0.88 4.50
N ILE A 162 13.16 -0.27 4.67
CA ILE A 162 12.19 -0.54 5.72
C ILE A 162 12.46 -1.92 6.33
N LYS A 163 12.12 -2.07 7.60
CA LYS A 163 12.03 -3.35 8.30
C LYS A 163 10.77 -3.35 9.15
N LEU A 164 9.81 -4.19 8.81
CA LEU A 164 8.47 -4.19 9.39
C LEU A 164 8.11 -5.58 9.91
N GLU A 165 7.38 -5.59 11.02
CA GLU A 165 6.63 -6.76 11.50
C GLU A 165 5.14 -6.52 11.22
N LEU A 166 4.49 -7.52 10.61
CA LEU A 166 3.06 -7.49 10.32
C LEU A 166 2.31 -8.36 11.33
N ARG A 167 1.20 -7.84 11.85
CA ARG A 167 0.31 -8.56 12.77
C ARG A 167 -1.13 -8.11 12.56
N GLY A 168 -2.06 -9.04 12.56
CA GLY A 168 -3.47 -8.67 12.41
C GLY A 168 -4.46 -9.80 12.39
N TYR A 169 -5.73 -9.45 12.40
CA TYR A 169 -6.85 -10.37 12.39
C TYR A 169 -7.60 -10.26 11.07
N LEU A 170 -7.94 -11.41 10.48
CA LEU A 170 -8.81 -11.50 9.33
C LEU A 170 -10.02 -12.35 9.70
N LYS A 171 -11.19 -11.99 9.16
CA LYS A 171 -12.41 -12.78 9.29
C LYS A 171 -12.96 -13.07 7.90
N TYR A 172 -13.12 -14.34 7.58
CA TYR A 172 -13.65 -14.80 6.30
C TYR A 172 -15.01 -15.45 6.48
N ASN A 173 -15.95 -15.10 5.61
CA ASN A 173 -17.29 -15.64 5.55
C ASN A 173 -17.36 -16.73 4.48
N GLN A 174 -17.60 -17.95 4.90
CA GLN A 174 -17.61 -19.13 4.05
C GLN A 174 -18.82 -19.16 3.11
N SER A 175 -19.94 -18.56 3.54
CA SER A 175 -21.18 -18.52 2.74
C SER A 175 -21.09 -17.52 1.60
N THR A 176 -20.61 -16.30 1.89
CA THR A 176 -20.47 -15.25 0.87
C THR A 176 -19.16 -15.33 0.09
N LYS A 177 -18.21 -16.13 0.59
CA LYS A 177 -16.83 -16.24 0.10
C LYS A 177 -16.06 -14.91 0.12
N LYS A 178 -16.33 -14.06 1.12
CA LYS A 178 -15.73 -12.72 1.28
C LYS A 178 -15.02 -12.57 2.61
N ILE A 179 -14.08 -11.64 2.67
CA ILE A 179 -13.55 -11.15 3.95
C ILE A 179 -14.51 -10.11 4.52
N ASP A 180 -14.94 -10.34 5.77
CA ASP A 180 -15.79 -9.42 6.54
C ASP A 180 -14.95 -8.53 7.48
N ARG A 181 -13.68 -8.89 7.73
CA ARG A 181 -12.73 -8.10 8.53
C ARG A 181 -11.30 -8.30 8.03
N PHE A 182 -10.58 -7.20 7.89
CA PHE A 182 -9.15 -7.20 7.65
C PHE A 182 -8.57 -6.14 8.57
N ASP A 183 -7.94 -6.50 9.69
CA ASP A 183 -7.37 -5.53 10.62
C ASP A 183 -5.90 -5.87 10.80
N VAL A 184 -5.05 -5.33 9.93
CA VAL A 184 -3.61 -5.64 9.92
C VAL A 184 -2.80 -4.38 10.14
N THR A 185 -1.79 -4.49 10.99
CA THR A 185 -0.77 -3.46 11.15
C THR A 185 0.57 -3.97 10.65
N ALA A 186 1.37 -3.09 10.06
CA ALA A 186 2.79 -3.32 9.84
C ALA A 186 3.57 -2.20 10.54
N SER A 187 4.50 -2.52 11.42
CA SER A 187 5.28 -1.48 12.11
C SER A 187 6.73 -1.88 12.28
N GLY A 188 7.59 -0.87 12.36
CA GLY A 188 9.02 -1.09 12.51
C GLY A 188 9.80 0.16 12.14
N LEU A 189 10.90 0.00 11.41
CA LEU A 189 11.84 1.09 11.11
C LEU A 189 11.88 1.40 9.63
N ARG A 190 12.01 2.68 9.30
CA ARG A 190 12.41 3.18 7.97
C ARG A 190 13.69 3.99 8.06
N TRP A 191 14.42 4.08 6.96
CA TRP A 191 15.60 4.94 6.85
C TRP A 191 15.84 5.39 5.40
N GLY A 192 16.73 6.37 5.27
CA GLY A 192 17.10 7.00 4.02
C GLY A 192 16.10 8.05 3.54
N ALA A 193 16.40 8.58 2.36
CA ALA A 193 15.56 9.56 1.68
C ALA A 193 15.60 9.32 0.18
N THR A 194 14.51 9.68 -0.47
CA THR A 194 14.37 9.66 -1.93
C THR A 194 14.23 11.09 -2.43
N THR A 195 14.28 11.28 -3.74
CA THR A 195 14.18 12.61 -4.34
C THR A 195 12.92 13.39 -3.95
N TYR A 196 11.79 12.70 -3.70
CA TYR A 196 10.47 13.32 -3.55
C TYR A 196 9.75 13.00 -2.24
N ASN A 197 10.36 12.25 -1.30
CA ASN A 197 9.69 11.89 -0.05
C ASN A 197 9.91 12.89 1.10
N ALA A 198 10.60 14.00 0.86
CA ALA A 198 10.85 15.06 1.85
C ALA A 198 11.45 14.55 3.19
N ARG A 199 12.38 13.57 3.12
CA ARG A 199 13.10 13.01 4.28
C ARG A 199 14.53 13.54 4.45
N PHE A 200 14.91 14.62 3.78
CA PHE A 200 16.29 15.15 3.83
C PHE A 200 16.77 15.55 5.23
N ASP A 201 15.85 15.86 6.13
CA ASP A 201 16.07 16.26 7.52
C ASP A 201 15.82 15.12 8.52
N ASP A 202 15.44 13.94 8.03
CA ASP A 202 14.97 12.83 8.85
C ASP A 202 15.31 11.50 8.14
N LEU A 203 16.60 11.17 8.15
CA LEU A 203 17.13 10.00 7.47
C LEU A 203 16.93 8.68 8.25
N GLY A 204 16.49 8.75 9.51
CA GLY A 204 16.33 7.57 10.37
C GLY A 204 17.65 6.85 10.71
N PRO A 205 17.58 5.60 11.21
CA PRO A 205 16.38 4.78 11.37
C PRO A 205 15.33 5.37 12.32
N THR A 206 14.08 5.38 11.91
CA THR A 206 12.96 5.98 12.66
C THR A 206 11.72 5.08 12.61
N PRO A 207 10.90 5.04 13.67
CA PRO A 207 9.63 4.31 13.67
C PRO A 207 8.64 4.74 12.59
N ILE A 208 8.06 3.77 11.88
CA ILE A 208 6.97 3.95 10.91
C ILE A 208 5.90 2.88 11.14
N GLY A 209 4.65 3.22 10.85
CA GLY A 209 3.51 2.32 10.99
C GLY A 209 2.60 2.37 9.77
N PHE A 210 2.03 1.22 9.46
CA PHE A 210 1.00 1.00 8.45
C PHE A 210 -0.20 0.35 9.13
N ALA A 211 -1.40 0.79 8.76
CA ALA A 211 -2.65 0.12 9.11
C ALA A 211 -3.39 -0.23 7.82
N ILE A 212 -3.87 -1.45 7.73
CA ILE A 212 -4.55 -1.99 6.56
C ILE A 212 -5.91 -2.48 7.01
N GLU A 213 -6.95 -1.92 6.41
CA GLU A 213 -8.34 -2.27 6.71
C GLU A 213 -9.21 -2.49 5.49
N LEU A 214 -10.34 -3.17 5.67
CA LEU A 214 -11.31 -3.35 4.59
C LEU A 214 -11.84 -1.98 4.14
N ALA A 215 -11.75 -1.69 2.85
CA ALA A 215 -12.33 -0.47 2.30
C ALA A 215 -13.85 -0.63 2.14
N ASP A 216 -14.57 0.49 2.13
CA ASP A 216 -15.99 0.46 1.82
C ASP A 216 -16.24 0.07 0.36
N ASP A 217 -17.43 -0.46 0.08
CA ASP A 217 -17.82 -0.85 -1.27
C ASP A 217 -18.38 0.34 -2.07
N SER A 218 -17.66 1.46 -2.07
CA SER A 218 -18.02 2.69 -2.77
C SER A 218 -17.05 3.02 -3.90
N GLN A 219 -17.36 4.04 -4.71
CA GLN A 219 -16.39 4.56 -5.68
C GLN A 219 -15.11 5.09 -5.02
N VAL A 220 -15.21 5.57 -3.78
CA VAL A 220 -14.06 6.07 -3.02
C VAL A 220 -13.22 4.90 -2.49
N GLY A 221 -13.83 3.90 -1.85
CA GLY A 221 -13.11 2.73 -1.35
C GLY A 221 -12.49 1.87 -2.46
N ARG A 222 -13.07 1.91 -3.67
CA ARG A 222 -12.53 1.29 -4.89
C ARG A 222 -11.57 2.20 -5.65
N THR A 223 -10.96 3.22 -5.01
CA THR A 223 -9.94 4.04 -5.67
C THR A 223 -8.74 3.17 -6.06
N PRO A 224 -8.19 3.31 -7.28
CA PRO A 224 -7.00 2.58 -7.68
C PRO A 224 -5.80 2.85 -6.76
N PRO A 225 -5.01 1.82 -6.43
CA PRO A 225 -3.73 1.99 -5.77
C PRO A 225 -2.85 2.96 -6.55
N GLN A 226 -2.04 3.77 -5.86
CA GLN A 226 -1.07 4.62 -6.54
C GLN A 226 -0.06 3.79 -7.36
N ALA A 227 0.21 2.54 -6.96
CA ALA A 227 1.08 1.62 -7.70
C ALA A 227 0.41 0.94 -8.93
N ILE A 228 -0.83 1.29 -9.27
CA ILE A 228 -1.57 0.64 -10.35
C ILE A 228 -0.82 0.76 -11.69
N SER A 229 -0.74 -0.35 -12.42
CA SER A 229 -0.15 -0.44 -13.75
C SER A 229 -0.72 -1.67 -14.46
N SER A 230 -0.44 -1.82 -15.75
CA SER A 230 -0.85 -3.01 -16.52
C SER A 230 -0.27 -4.32 -15.98
N LYS A 231 0.78 -4.24 -15.14
CA LYS A 231 1.46 -5.37 -14.52
C LYS A 231 1.16 -5.49 -13.02
N TYR A 232 0.14 -4.80 -12.52
CA TYR A 232 -0.13 -4.74 -11.09
C TYR A 232 -0.39 -6.13 -10.49
N PHE A 233 -1.12 -6.99 -11.22
CA PHE A 233 -1.44 -8.36 -10.78
C PHE A 233 -0.46 -9.42 -11.34
N ASP A 234 0.62 -9.02 -12.02
CA ASP A 234 1.61 -9.97 -12.51
C ASP A 234 2.33 -10.64 -11.34
N SER A 235 2.65 -11.93 -11.50
CA SER A 235 3.46 -12.66 -10.52
C SER A 235 4.92 -12.16 -10.51
N PHE A 236 5.55 -12.16 -9.34
CA PHE A 236 6.87 -11.56 -9.08
C PHE A 236 8.04 -12.52 -9.16
#